data_AF-A0AA38JFG5-F1
#
_entry.id   AF-A0AA38JFG5-F1
#
_cell.length_a   1.000
_cell.length_b   1.000
_cell.length_c   1.000
_cell.angle_alpha   90.00
_cell.angle_beta   90.00
_cell.angle_gamma   90.00
#
_symmetry.space_group_name_H-M   'P 1'
#
loop_
_entity.id
_entity.type
_entity.pdbx_description
1 polymer ?
#
loop_
_entity_poly.entity_id
_entity_poly.type
_entity_poly.pdbx_seq_one_letter_code
_entity_poly.pdbx_strand_id
1 'polypeptide(L)'
;MAFQTFGGFTSGLGIRYAESLLTNPNHQHLAQNIPIGQRLPPRPLLRAADCLPTNLHDLLLSNNRFKLLVFTGNTHDPSQIPKIHEFARELMTSPGSFFAGFSSEEAMRAVFDIVSISSEKKETIVYNALPRILWSHWSNQIRI
;
A
#
# COMPACT_ATOMS: atom_id res chain seq x y z
N MET A 1 29.75 13.78 -12.59
CA MET A 1 29.39 12.61 -11.77
C MET A 1 29.26 12.90 -10.26
N ALA A 2 29.68 14.06 -9.74
CA ALA A 2 29.46 14.42 -8.32
C ALA A 2 28.00 14.81 -7.99
N PHE A 3 27.27 15.42 -8.91
CA PHE A 3 25.90 15.92 -8.66
C PHE A 3 24.87 14.81 -8.39
N GLN A 4 24.99 13.63 -8.99
CA GLN A 4 24.04 12.53 -8.73
C GLN A 4 24.22 11.93 -7.33
N THR A 5 25.47 11.80 -6.86
CA THR A 5 25.77 11.25 -5.54
C THR A 5 25.43 12.25 -4.42
N PHE A 6 25.74 13.54 -4.59
CA PHE A 6 25.39 14.57 -3.59
C PHE A 6 23.94 15.03 -3.67
N GLY A 7 23.33 14.99 -4.86
CA GLY A 7 21.96 15.49 -5.09
C GLY A 7 20.90 14.71 -4.33
N GLY A 8 21.05 13.39 -4.18
CA GLY A 8 20.15 12.57 -3.36
C GLY A 8 20.22 12.93 -1.88
N PHE A 9 21.41 13.24 -1.36
CA PHE A 9 21.59 13.67 0.03
C PHE A 9 21.03 15.07 0.27
N THR A 10 21.37 16.05 -0.58
CA THR A 10 20.90 17.44 -0.42
C THR A 10 19.40 17.62 -0.65
N SER A 11 18.79 16.76 -1.48
CA SER A 11 17.33 16.73 -1.67
C SER A 11 16.59 15.93 -0.60
N GLY A 12 17.31 15.24 0.29
CA GLY A 12 16.70 14.35 1.30
C GLY A 12 16.09 13.06 0.74
N LEU A 13 16.28 12.77 -0.56
CA LEU A 13 15.70 11.59 -1.22
C LEU A 13 16.57 10.33 -1.10
N GLY A 14 17.87 10.50 -0.82
CA GLY A 14 18.84 9.40 -0.75
C GLY A 14 18.94 8.71 0.60
N ILE A 15 18.12 9.08 1.59
CA ILE A 15 18.16 8.50 2.93
C ILE A 15 17.65 7.06 2.89
N ARG A 16 18.47 6.12 3.39
CA ARG A 16 18.10 4.72 3.57
C ARG A 16 18.36 4.30 5.01
N TYR A 17 17.30 3.96 5.75
CA TYR A 17 17.40 3.41 7.09
C TYR A 17 17.99 2.01 7.06
N ALA A 18 18.84 1.71 8.05
CA ALA A 18 19.38 0.38 8.26
C ALA A 18 18.33 -0.56 8.85
N GLU A 19 18.64 -1.86 8.83
CA GLU A 19 17.81 -2.88 9.48
C GLU A 19 17.60 -2.55 10.96
N SER A 20 16.34 -2.63 11.39
CA SER A 20 15.91 -2.30 12.75
C SER A 20 14.53 -2.91 13.02
N LEU A 21 14.01 -2.72 14.24
CA LEU A 21 12.64 -3.14 14.59
C LEU A 21 11.57 -2.62 13.61
N LEU A 22 11.77 -1.45 13.01
CA LEU A 22 10.82 -0.82 12.08
C LEU A 22 11.17 -1.06 10.61
N THR A 23 12.38 -1.55 10.29
CA THR A 23 12.86 -1.72 8.92
C THR A 23 13.37 -3.14 8.71
N ASN A 24 12.57 -3.95 8.03
CA ASN A 24 12.90 -5.33 7.70
C ASN A 24 13.28 -5.45 6.21
N PRO A 25 14.57 -5.67 5.85
CA PRO A 25 15.04 -5.66 4.47
C PRO A 25 14.69 -6.92 3.66
N ASN A 26 14.00 -7.90 4.24
CA ASN A 26 13.66 -9.14 3.58
C ASN A 26 12.68 -8.94 2.41
N HIS A 27 12.71 -9.87 1.46
CA HIS A 27 11.81 -9.94 0.31
C HIS A 27 11.79 -8.70 -0.61
N GLN A 28 12.85 -7.88 -0.63
CA GLN A 28 12.99 -6.73 -1.54
C GLN A 28 12.74 -7.07 -3.02
N HIS A 29 13.00 -8.32 -3.43
CA HIS A 29 12.80 -8.80 -4.79
C HIS A 29 11.34 -8.72 -5.27
N LEU A 30 10.37 -8.71 -4.36
CA LEU A 30 8.93 -8.58 -4.68
C LEU A 30 8.56 -7.16 -5.15
N ALA A 31 9.32 -6.15 -4.73
CA ALA A 31 9.05 -4.74 -5.06
C ALA A 31 10.36 -3.99 -5.32
N GLN A 32 11.09 -4.39 -6.36
CA GLN A 32 12.45 -3.89 -6.65
C GLN A 32 12.54 -2.36 -6.80
N ASN A 33 11.46 -1.73 -7.27
CA ASN A 33 11.38 -0.27 -7.46
C ASN A 33 10.95 0.50 -6.21
N ILE A 34 10.72 -0.19 -5.08
CA ILE A 34 10.38 0.39 -3.79
C ILE A 34 11.46 -0.08 -2.79
N PRO A 35 12.62 0.61 -2.75
CA PRO A 35 13.71 0.20 -1.87
C PRO A 35 13.31 0.32 -0.40
N ILE A 36 13.40 -0.78 0.33
CA ILE A 36 13.12 -0.85 1.76
C ILE A 36 14.12 0.04 2.52
N GLY A 37 13.58 0.79 3.48
CA GLY A 37 14.32 1.77 4.28
C GLY A 37 14.43 3.15 3.62
N GLN A 38 14.00 3.31 2.37
CA GLN A 38 13.91 4.63 1.74
C GLN A 38 12.46 5.16 1.74
N ARG A 39 12.31 6.44 1.41
CA ARG A 39 11.00 7.02 1.13
C ARG A 39 10.33 6.30 -0.06
N LEU A 40 9.04 6.02 0.06
CA LEU A 40 8.22 5.51 -1.04
C LEU A 40 8.28 6.50 -2.23
N PRO A 41 8.64 6.06 -3.45
CA PRO A 41 8.71 6.96 -4.60
C PRO A 41 7.31 7.43 -5.03
N PRO A 42 7.16 8.68 -5.54
CA PRO A 42 5.90 9.15 -6.08
C PRO A 42 5.54 8.35 -7.34
N ARG A 43 4.26 8.03 -7.51
CA ARG A 43 3.76 7.35 -8.71
C ARG A 43 2.40 7.89 -9.12
N PRO A 44 2.20 8.21 -10.42
CA PRO A 44 0.88 8.54 -10.92
C PRO A 44 0.00 7.30 -10.88
N LEU A 45 -1.22 7.46 -10.40
CA LEU A 45 -2.24 6.43 -10.30
C LEU A 45 -3.56 6.99 -10.84
N LEU A 46 -4.49 6.07 -11.09
CA LEU A 46 -5.86 6.39 -11.44
C LEU A 46 -6.78 5.78 -10.40
N ARG A 47 -7.61 6.60 -9.75
CA ARG A 47 -8.54 6.10 -8.73
C ARG A 47 -9.65 5.29 -9.42
N ALA A 48 -9.83 4.03 -9.02
CA ALA A 48 -10.76 3.12 -9.67
C ALA A 48 -12.23 3.57 -9.63
N ALA A 49 -12.64 4.24 -8.54
CA ALA A 49 -14.05 4.57 -8.31
C ALA A 49 -14.60 5.68 -9.23
N ASP A 50 -13.79 6.68 -9.55
CA ASP A 50 -14.19 7.89 -10.28
C ASP A 50 -13.21 8.30 -11.37
N CYS A 51 -12.15 7.52 -11.56
CA CYS A 51 -11.15 7.71 -12.60
C CYS A 51 -10.39 9.03 -12.47
N LEU A 52 -10.25 9.54 -11.24
CA LEU A 52 -9.45 10.74 -10.98
C LEU A 52 -7.96 10.40 -11.06
N PRO A 53 -7.18 11.10 -11.91
CA PRO A 53 -5.72 11.01 -11.87
C PRO A 53 -5.21 11.58 -10.54
N THR A 54 -4.40 10.81 -9.83
CA THR A 54 -3.89 11.18 -8.50
C THR A 54 -2.46 10.70 -8.34
N ASN A 55 -1.66 11.35 -7.50
CA ASN A 55 -0.37 10.79 -7.11
C ASN A 55 -0.56 9.84 -5.93
N LEU A 56 0.20 8.75 -5.90
CA LEU A 56 0.25 7.83 -4.75
C LEU A 56 0.47 8.59 -3.43
N HIS A 57 1.30 9.64 -3.41
CA HIS A 57 1.54 10.39 -2.18
C HIS A 57 0.33 11.20 -1.71
N ASP A 58 -0.58 11.59 -2.60
CA ASP A 58 -1.82 12.30 -2.23
C ASP A 58 -2.78 11.39 -1.45
N LEU A 59 -2.70 10.07 -1.68
CA LEU A 59 -3.47 9.06 -0.95
C LEU A 59 -2.86 8.70 0.41
N LEU A 60 -1.59 9.04 0.64
CA LEU A 60 -0.81 8.63 1.81
C LEU A 60 -0.56 9.81 2.75
N LEU A 61 -1.66 10.39 3.22
CA LEU A 61 -1.63 11.51 4.17
C LEU A 61 -0.85 11.15 5.44
N SER A 62 -0.05 12.11 5.92
CA SER A 62 0.70 12.01 7.18
C SER A 62 -0.21 12.29 8.38
N ASN A 63 -0.99 11.29 8.74
CA ASN A 63 -2.02 11.32 9.78
C ASN A 63 -1.71 10.39 10.97
N ASN A 64 -0.42 10.12 11.23
CA ASN A 64 0.08 9.19 12.25
C ASN A 64 -0.39 7.72 12.11
N ARG A 65 -1.02 7.35 10.99
CA ARG A 65 -1.41 5.97 10.68
C ARG A 65 -0.41 5.32 9.74
N PHE A 66 -0.10 4.06 10.00
CA PHE A 66 0.68 3.22 9.09
C PHE A 66 -0.09 2.98 7.79
N LYS A 67 0.63 2.84 6.67
CA LYS A 67 0.05 2.60 5.35
C LYS A 67 0.32 1.16 4.94
N LEU A 68 -0.74 0.37 4.75
CA LEU A 68 -0.65 -0.96 4.17
C LEU A 68 -1.01 -0.87 2.69
N LEU A 69 0.01 -0.90 1.83
CA LEU A 69 -0.17 -0.94 0.37
C LEU A 69 -0.29 -2.39 -0.08
N VAL A 70 -1.41 -2.74 -0.71
CA VAL A 70 -1.67 -4.11 -1.19
C VAL A 70 -1.69 -4.11 -2.71
N PHE A 71 -0.67 -4.68 -3.33
CA PHE A 71 -0.61 -4.82 -4.79
C PHE A 71 -1.40 -6.07 -5.20
N THR A 72 -2.62 -5.88 -5.71
CA THR A 72 -3.55 -6.98 -6.00
C THR A 72 -3.26 -7.64 -7.35
N GLY A 73 -2.43 -7.03 -8.20
CA GLY A 73 -2.14 -7.55 -9.53
C GLY A 73 -3.37 -7.49 -10.44
N ASN A 74 -3.54 -8.50 -11.30
CA ASN A 74 -4.65 -8.61 -12.25
C ASN A 74 -5.73 -9.54 -11.71
N THR A 75 -6.90 -9.01 -11.35
CA THR A 75 -8.02 -9.80 -10.82
C THR A 75 -8.77 -10.60 -11.89
N HIS A 76 -8.53 -10.37 -13.18
CA HIS A 76 -9.03 -11.24 -14.27
C HIS A 76 -8.27 -12.56 -14.37
N ASP A 77 -7.09 -12.68 -13.76
CA ASP A 77 -6.40 -13.96 -13.65
C ASP A 77 -7.16 -14.83 -12.62
N PRO A 78 -7.75 -15.97 -13.04
CA PRO A 78 -8.51 -16.83 -12.14
C PRO A 78 -7.70 -17.37 -10.96
N SER A 79 -6.36 -17.42 -11.08
CA SER A 79 -5.47 -17.85 -10.02
C SER A 79 -5.19 -16.77 -8.97
N GLN A 80 -5.50 -15.50 -9.28
CA GLN A 80 -5.14 -14.36 -8.44
C GLN A 80 -6.20 -14.04 -7.39
N ILE A 81 -7.49 -14.06 -7.77
CA ILE A 81 -8.60 -13.80 -6.84
C ILE A 81 -8.56 -14.73 -5.60
N PRO A 82 -8.39 -16.06 -5.74
CA PRO A 82 -8.29 -16.94 -4.58
C PRO A 82 -7.16 -16.56 -3.61
N LYS A 83 -5.99 -16.16 -4.12
CA LYS A 83 -4.85 -15.71 -3.31
C LYS A 83 -5.17 -14.44 -2.54
N ILE A 84 -5.88 -13.49 -3.16
CA ILE A 84 -6.30 -12.24 -2.50
C ILE A 84 -7.28 -12.56 -1.37
N HIS A 85 -8.25 -13.45 -1.62
CA HIS A 85 -9.20 -13.87 -0.59
C HIS A 85 -8.53 -14.62 0.56
N GLU A 86 -7.55 -15.48 0.24
CA GLU A 86 -6.75 -16.17 1.25
C GLU A 86 -5.93 -15.21 2.09
N PHE A 87 -5.19 -14.30 1.46
CA PHE A 87 -4.47 -13.23 2.13
C PHE A 87 -5.37 -12.40 3.05
N ALA A 88 -6.54 -11.95 2.55
CA ALA A 88 -7.48 -11.16 3.33
C ALA A 88 -8.04 -11.93 4.53
N ARG A 89 -8.26 -13.24 4.39
CA ARG A 89 -8.71 -14.11 5.48
C ARG A 89 -7.61 -14.26 6.52
N GLU A 90 -6.40 -14.64 6.12
CA GLU A 90 -5.26 -14.82 7.02
C GLU A 90 -4.94 -13.54 7.81
N LEU A 91 -5.03 -12.39 7.14
CA LEU A 91 -4.82 -11.09 7.75
C LEU A 91 -5.78 -10.84 8.92
N MET A 92 -7.01 -11.39 8.86
CA MET A 92 -8.04 -11.21 9.89
C MET A 92 -8.11 -12.35 10.91
N THR A 93 -7.88 -13.60 10.50
CA THR A 93 -8.23 -14.78 11.33
C THR A 93 -7.03 -15.53 11.89
N SER A 94 -5.81 -15.30 11.38
CA SER A 94 -4.66 -16.07 11.86
C SER A 94 -4.31 -15.67 13.30
N PRO A 95 -4.08 -16.61 14.23
CA PRO A 95 -3.77 -16.31 15.64
C PRO A 95 -2.39 -15.63 15.86
N GLY A 96 -1.62 -15.39 14.79
CA GLY A 96 -0.45 -14.50 14.77
C GLY A 96 -0.56 -13.41 13.70
N SER A 97 -1.78 -13.13 13.21
CA SER A 97 -1.97 -12.15 12.16
C SER A 97 -1.63 -10.76 12.67
N PHE A 98 -1.22 -9.92 11.72
CA PHE A 98 -0.91 -8.52 11.97
C PHE A 98 -2.09 -7.74 12.57
N PHE A 99 -3.34 -8.19 12.34
CA PHE A 99 -4.54 -7.55 12.87
C PHE A 99 -5.23 -8.31 14.02
N ALA A 100 -4.77 -9.52 14.38
CA ALA A 100 -5.39 -10.32 15.43
C ALA A 100 -5.36 -9.64 16.81
N GLY A 101 -4.44 -8.69 17.03
CA GLY A 101 -4.34 -7.91 18.27
C GLY A 101 -5.37 -6.78 18.41
N PHE A 102 -6.15 -6.46 17.37
CA PHE A 102 -7.17 -5.41 17.43
C PHE A 102 -8.52 -5.97 17.88
N SER A 103 -9.22 -5.22 18.75
CA SER A 103 -10.53 -5.60 19.26
C SER A 103 -11.67 -5.46 18.24
N SER A 104 -11.49 -4.62 17.20
CA SER A 104 -12.46 -4.44 16.11
C SER A 104 -11.79 -3.92 14.84
N GLU A 105 -12.51 -3.94 13.72
CA GLU A 105 -12.05 -3.37 12.45
C GLU A 105 -11.83 -1.85 12.56
N GLU A 106 -12.67 -1.14 13.32
CA GLU A 106 -12.55 0.30 13.58
C GLU A 106 -11.28 0.62 14.35
N ALA A 107 -10.95 -0.19 15.38
CA ALA A 107 -9.71 -0.05 16.13
C ALA A 107 -8.48 -0.26 15.24
N MET A 108 -8.52 -1.23 14.32
CA MET A 108 -7.47 -1.44 13.33
C MET A 108 -7.34 -0.25 12.37
N ARG A 109 -8.46 0.26 11.84
CA ARG A 109 -8.49 1.40 10.90
C ARG A 109 -8.12 2.74 11.54
N ALA A 110 -8.14 2.83 12.87
CA ALA A 110 -7.57 3.95 13.60
C ALA A 110 -6.03 3.99 13.54
N VAL A 111 -5.38 2.84 13.31
CA VAL A 111 -3.91 2.70 13.24
C VAL A 111 -3.41 2.52 11.81
N PHE A 112 -4.19 1.87 10.95
CA PHE A 112 -3.81 1.53 9.58
C PHE A 112 -4.73 2.13 8.52
N ASP A 113 -4.13 2.68 7.48
CA ASP A 113 -4.80 2.94 6.20
C ASP A 113 -4.42 1.87 5.20
N ILE A 114 -5.43 1.17 4.67
CA ILE A 114 -5.26 0.13 3.65
C ILE A 114 -5.53 0.74 2.28
N VAL A 115 -4.57 0.60 1.36
CA VAL A 115 -4.67 1.09 -0.02
C VAL A 115 -4.37 -0.08 -0.96
N SER A 116 -5.39 -0.54 -1.67
CA SER A 116 -5.24 -1.58 -2.70
C SER A 116 -4.90 -0.97 -4.05
N ILE A 117 -3.88 -1.52 -4.72
CA ILE A 117 -3.37 -1.06 -6.00
C ILE A 117 -3.42 -2.24 -6.99
N SER A 118 -4.28 -2.12 -8.00
CA SER A 118 -4.39 -3.10 -9.08
C SER A 118 -3.51 -2.70 -10.27
N SER A 119 -3.06 -3.69 -11.04
CA SER A 119 -2.34 -3.48 -12.31
C SER A 119 -3.27 -3.48 -13.52
N GLU A 120 -4.58 -3.58 -13.32
CA GLU A 120 -5.58 -3.62 -14.38
C GLU A 120 -5.82 -2.26 -15.02
N LYS A 121 -6.42 -2.30 -16.21
CA LYS A 121 -6.89 -1.10 -16.88
C LYS A 121 -8.18 -0.60 -16.23
N LYS A 122 -8.41 0.71 -16.37
CA LYS A 122 -9.59 1.40 -15.85
C LYS A 122 -10.90 0.76 -16.33
N GLU A 123 -10.95 0.36 -17.59
CA GLU A 123 -12.16 -0.13 -18.26
C GLU A 123 -12.55 -1.53 -17.78
N THR A 124 -11.59 -2.27 -17.24
CA THR A 124 -11.76 -3.67 -16.87
C THR A 124 -11.74 -3.90 -15.37
N ILE A 125 -11.31 -2.93 -14.58
CA ILE A 125 -11.13 -3.14 -13.13
C ILE A 125 -12.47 -3.40 -12.44
N VAL A 126 -12.54 -4.51 -11.71
CA VAL A 126 -13.70 -4.90 -10.92
C VAL A 126 -13.33 -4.74 -9.44
N TYR A 127 -13.33 -3.51 -8.93
CA TYR A 127 -12.87 -3.22 -7.57
C TYR A 127 -13.70 -3.90 -6.48
N ASN A 128 -14.98 -4.18 -6.77
CA ASN A 128 -15.89 -4.87 -5.86
C ASN A 128 -15.65 -6.40 -5.77
N ALA A 129 -14.77 -6.96 -6.62
CA ALA A 129 -14.32 -8.35 -6.50
C ALA A 129 -13.33 -8.54 -5.33
N LEU A 130 -12.71 -7.46 -4.84
CA LEU A 130 -11.81 -7.53 -3.69
C LEU A 130 -12.60 -7.74 -2.38
N PRO A 131 -12.07 -8.51 -1.42
CA PRO A 131 -12.60 -8.59 -0.06
C PRO A 131 -12.79 -7.20 0.56
N ARG A 132 -13.92 -6.99 1.27
CA ARG A 132 -14.28 -5.68 1.87
C ARG A 132 -13.20 -5.07 2.75
N ILE A 133 -12.44 -5.90 3.48
CA ILE A 133 -11.35 -5.42 4.34
C ILE A 133 -10.29 -4.63 3.57
N LEU A 134 -10.05 -5.00 2.30
CA LEU A 134 -9.08 -4.38 1.39
C LEU A 134 -9.61 -3.14 0.68
N TRP A 135 -10.89 -2.79 0.87
CA TRP A 135 -11.43 -1.57 0.30
C TRP A 135 -10.88 -0.36 1.07
N SER A 136 -10.46 0.66 0.32
CA SER A 136 -10.11 1.94 0.92
C SER A 136 -11.36 2.57 1.52
N HIS A 137 -11.33 2.90 2.80
CA HIS A 137 -12.46 3.56 3.44
C HIS A 137 -12.63 5.00 2.89
N TRP A 138 -13.86 5.37 2.55
CA TRP A 138 -14.22 6.65 1.92
C TRP A 138 -13.89 7.88 2.78
N SER A 139 -13.83 7.74 4.11
CA SER A 139 -13.52 8.85 5.03
C SER A 139 -12.10 9.43 4.89
N ASN A 140 -11.24 8.77 4.12
CA ASN A 140 -9.89 9.25 3.81
C ASN A 140 -9.87 10.17 2.58
N GLN A 141 -11.03 10.41 1.95
CA GLN A 141 -11.12 11.37 0.85
C GLN A 141 -11.10 12.79 1.41
N ILE A 142 -9.99 13.48 1.12
CA ILE A 142 -9.78 14.93 1.06
C ILE A 142 -10.97 15.73 1.59
N ARG A 143 -10.89 16.13 2.86
CA ARG A 143 -11.62 17.32 3.33
C ARG A 143 -10.85 18.53 2.80
N ILE A 144 -11.49 19.28 1.90
CA ILE A 144 -11.08 20.65 1.53
C ILE A 144 -11.26 21.58 2.73
#